data_AF-A0A388QLV2-F1
#
_entry.id   AF-A0A388QLV2-F1
#
_cell.length_a   1.000
_cell.length_b   1.000
_cell.length_c   1.000
_cell.angle_alpha   90.00
_cell.angle_beta   90.00
_cell.angle_gamma   90.00
#
_symmetry.space_group_name_H-M   'P 1'
#
loop_
_entity.id
_entity.type
_entity.pdbx_description
1 polymer ?
#
loop_
_entity_poly.entity_id
_entity_poly.type
_entity_poly.pdbx_seq_one_letter_code
_entity_poly.pdbx_strand_id
1 'polypeptide(L)'
;MIIDKNISQNVTASITLQSTNIQEIKISAELEQKIRENNRITAIVLTNQNQCVLGVLDESCIIINVARDTADTNFPAIQNSTKKIAESFIDELNQTFDTNAKFHSTFIQTNDAMSKALDTSGSISGKGTISAVYTMPMEDTESMYEKISALLLSKTIRESGGFYDIAKNLSKEEKSKMTFSIIPLEKKSLLQLKLSVDYPNRASSVNEVSPLEFLKADELKRSDYFSTGFYPLNSILQVVVLSPESTNISDVRGSIVPTQIVDGEKIPKEITKQGWVFDPEQGKRVQGKYIFGEKQSINKDELIFSLGGSESLAPKKIETYFDESTIIVIIITVVAIAAAIFYLKGYKKTDETKLYK
;
A
#
# COMPACT_ATOMS: atom_id res chain seq x y z
N MET A 1 0.43 4.10 -7.60
CA MET A 1 1.21 5.32 -7.90
C MET A 1 0.60 6.51 -7.18
N ILE A 2 1.43 7.40 -6.64
CA ILE A 2 1.03 8.64 -5.98
C ILE A 2 1.76 9.78 -6.66
N ILE A 3 1.04 10.81 -7.09
CA ILE A 3 1.58 12.07 -7.59
C ILE A 3 1.27 13.11 -6.51
N ASP A 4 2.27 13.54 -5.75
CA ASP A 4 2.08 14.49 -4.68
C ASP A 4 2.65 15.86 -5.07
N LYS A 5 1.80 16.71 -5.63
CA LYS A 5 2.12 18.11 -5.96
C LYS A 5 1.95 19.04 -4.76
N ASN A 6 1.55 18.53 -3.60
CA ASN A 6 1.26 19.36 -2.43
C ASN A 6 2.46 19.36 -1.47
N ILE A 7 2.80 18.21 -0.90
CA ILE A 7 3.74 18.11 0.23
C ILE A 7 5.15 17.77 -0.26
N SER A 8 5.32 16.59 -0.86
CA SER A 8 6.64 16.05 -1.19
C SER A 8 7.18 16.48 -2.55
N GLN A 9 6.32 16.94 -3.46
CA GLN A 9 6.65 17.19 -4.88
C GLN A 9 7.13 15.93 -5.63
N ASN A 10 6.92 14.75 -5.06
CA ASN A 10 7.41 13.48 -5.59
C ASN A 10 6.33 12.72 -6.36
N VAL A 11 6.77 11.91 -7.31
CA VAL A 11 5.96 10.79 -7.81
C VAL A 11 6.47 9.52 -7.15
N THR A 12 5.60 8.80 -6.44
CA THR A 12 5.93 7.48 -5.88
C THR A 12 5.26 6.40 -6.72
N ALA A 13 6.07 5.62 -7.43
CA ALA A 13 5.62 4.39 -8.06
C ALA A 13 5.75 3.25 -7.06
N SER A 14 4.79 2.33 -7.04
CA SER A 14 4.87 1.19 -6.14
C SER A 14 4.07 0.00 -6.64
N ILE A 15 4.57 -1.17 -6.30
CA ILE A 15 3.88 -2.45 -6.41
C ILE A 15 3.70 -3.00 -5.00
N THR A 16 2.55 -3.59 -4.73
CA THR A 16 2.28 -4.27 -3.45
C THR A 16 1.64 -5.61 -3.72
N LEU A 17 2.33 -6.67 -3.30
CA LEU A 17 1.79 -8.02 -3.21
C LEU A 17 1.26 -8.20 -1.80
N GLN A 18 0.05 -8.71 -1.65
CA GLN A 18 -0.59 -8.85 -0.35
C GLN A 18 -1.39 -10.13 -0.27
N SER A 19 -1.42 -10.71 0.91
CA SER A 19 -2.24 -11.88 1.20
C SER A 19 -2.60 -11.92 2.68
N THR A 20 -3.58 -12.75 3.00
CA THR A 20 -3.87 -13.16 4.39
C THR A 20 -3.68 -14.66 4.57
N ASN A 21 -3.12 -15.32 3.55
CA ASN A 21 -2.86 -16.74 3.51
C ASN A 21 -1.36 -16.98 3.67
N ILE A 22 -0.98 -17.61 4.79
CA ILE A 22 0.42 -17.91 5.09
C ILE A 22 1.05 -18.93 4.13
N GLN A 23 0.27 -19.58 3.26
CA GLN A 23 0.81 -20.45 2.21
C GLN A 23 1.24 -19.67 0.96
N GLU A 24 0.65 -18.49 0.74
CA GLU A 24 1.01 -17.59 -0.36
C GLU A 24 2.21 -16.72 0.03
N ILE A 25 2.15 -16.14 1.23
CA ILE A 25 3.24 -15.41 1.88
C ILE A 25 3.63 -16.17 3.15
N LYS A 26 4.68 -16.98 3.03
CA LYS A 26 5.22 -17.95 3.99
C LYS A 26 5.82 -17.26 5.21
N ILE A 27 5.06 -17.29 6.28
CA ILE A 27 5.52 -17.12 7.67
C ILE A 27 5.07 -18.34 8.47
N SER A 28 5.76 -18.66 9.58
CA SER A 28 5.33 -19.77 10.43
C SER A 28 3.95 -19.49 11.04
N ALA A 29 3.15 -20.54 11.23
CA ALA A 29 1.83 -20.41 11.84
C ALA A 29 1.97 -19.96 13.31
N GLU A 30 3.03 -20.41 13.97
CA GLU A 30 3.39 -20.05 15.33
C GLU A 30 3.68 -18.55 15.45
N LEU A 31 4.50 -17.98 14.55
CA LEU A 31 4.79 -16.55 14.55
C LEU A 31 3.54 -15.72 14.25
N GLU A 32 2.76 -16.11 13.23
CA GLU A 32 1.49 -15.44 12.89
C GLU A 32 0.55 -15.38 14.09
N GLN A 33 0.34 -16.53 14.73
CA GLN A 33 -0.55 -16.67 15.88
C GLN A 33 -0.05 -15.84 17.05
N LYS A 34 1.25 -15.92 17.38
CA LYS A 34 1.87 -15.17 18.47
C LYS A 34 1.75 -13.65 18.27
N ILE A 35 1.92 -13.17 17.04
CA ILE A 35 1.71 -11.75 16.69
C ILE A 35 0.24 -11.37 16.89
N ARG A 36 -0.69 -12.19 16.37
CA ARG A 36 -2.12 -11.92 16.41
C ARG A 36 -2.72 -12.00 17.81
N GLU A 37 -2.26 -12.90 18.66
CA GLU A 37 -2.71 -13.06 20.05
C GLU A 37 -2.16 -11.95 20.97
N ASN A 38 -1.08 -11.28 20.56
CA ASN A 38 -0.64 -10.08 21.24
C ASN A 38 -1.52 -8.88 20.83
N ASN A 39 -2.52 -8.60 21.66
CA ASN A 39 -3.48 -7.51 21.46
C ASN A 39 -2.86 -6.10 21.41
N ARG A 40 -1.57 -5.95 21.73
CA ARG A 40 -0.85 -4.68 21.65
C ARG A 40 -0.01 -4.56 20.39
N ILE A 41 0.31 -5.61 19.65
CA ILE A 41 1.01 -5.43 18.36
C ILE A 41 0.05 -4.85 17.33
N THR A 42 0.43 -3.73 16.73
CA THR A 42 -0.34 -3.07 15.68
C THR A 42 0.21 -3.35 14.28
N ALA A 43 1.53 -3.53 14.17
CA ALA A 43 2.19 -3.95 12.94
C ALA A 43 3.65 -4.37 13.21
N ILE A 44 4.19 -5.24 12.37
CA ILE A 44 5.63 -5.48 12.25
C ILE A 44 6.06 -5.11 10.85
N VAL A 45 7.19 -4.42 10.71
CA VAL A 45 7.69 -3.90 9.43
C VAL A 45 9.17 -4.22 9.27
N LEU A 46 9.55 -4.80 8.15
CA LEU A 46 10.93 -4.94 7.69
C LEU A 46 11.15 -4.00 6.50
N THR A 47 12.21 -3.19 6.49
CA THR A 47 12.48 -2.26 5.38
C THR A 47 13.96 -1.89 5.26
N ASN A 48 14.41 -1.55 4.05
CA ASN A 48 15.69 -0.89 3.78
C ASN A 48 15.53 0.58 3.37
N GLN A 49 14.42 1.22 3.75
CA GLN A 49 14.28 2.64 3.54
C GLN A 49 15.39 3.39 4.30
N ASN A 50 16.12 4.26 3.58
CA ASN A 50 17.29 4.98 4.11
C ASN A 50 17.09 5.59 5.50
N GLN A 51 15.91 6.15 5.73
CA GLN A 51 15.49 6.63 7.03
C GLN A 51 14.20 5.92 7.44
N CYS A 52 14.32 4.88 8.27
CA CYS A 52 13.18 4.12 8.75
C CYS A 52 12.48 4.78 9.96
N VAL A 53 13.23 5.50 10.78
CA VAL A 53 12.78 6.41 11.84
C VAL A 53 13.71 7.62 11.95
N LEU A 54 13.30 8.65 12.68
CA LEU A 54 14.19 9.79 12.97
C LEU A 54 15.46 9.32 13.69
N GLY A 55 16.62 9.73 13.16
CA GLY A 55 17.93 9.44 13.74
C GLY A 55 18.57 8.11 13.31
N VAL A 56 17.87 7.29 12.52
CA VAL A 56 18.45 6.09 11.87
C VAL A 56 18.67 6.42 10.40
N LEU A 57 19.93 6.34 9.96
CA LEU A 57 20.37 6.63 8.60
C LEU A 57 21.27 5.50 8.11
N ASP A 58 21.19 5.17 6.82
CA ASP A 58 22.05 4.15 6.20
C ASP A 58 21.99 2.77 6.91
N GLU A 59 20.83 2.43 7.48
CA GLU A 59 20.54 1.12 8.08
C GLU A 59 19.20 0.57 7.59
N SER A 60 19.12 -0.76 7.48
CA SER A 60 17.85 -1.46 7.33
C SER A 60 17.24 -1.73 8.70
N CYS A 61 15.91 -1.85 8.77
CA CYS A 61 15.19 -1.87 10.03
C CYS A 61 14.14 -2.96 10.12
N ILE A 62 14.01 -3.54 11.32
CA ILE A 62 12.80 -4.20 11.80
C ILE A 62 12.13 -3.27 12.81
N ILE A 63 10.89 -2.89 12.55
CA ILE A 63 10.08 -2.02 13.39
C ILE A 63 8.89 -2.82 13.93
N ILE A 64 8.81 -2.94 15.25
CA ILE A 64 7.69 -3.58 15.94
C ILE A 64 6.84 -2.46 16.54
N ASN A 65 5.65 -2.26 15.98
CA ASN A 65 4.71 -1.24 16.41
C ASN A 65 3.77 -1.81 17.47
N VAL A 66 3.71 -1.11 18.60
CA VAL A 66 2.98 -1.54 19.80
C VAL A 66 2.05 -0.43 20.26
N ALA A 67 0.78 -0.77 20.48
CA ALA A 67 -0.20 0.13 21.08
C ALA A 67 0.24 0.52 22.50
N ARG A 68 0.10 1.80 22.81
CA ARG A 68 0.44 2.37 24.11
C ARG A 68 -0.38 1.70 25.21
N ASP A 69 0.29 1.33 26.30
CA ASP A 69 -0.41 0.97 27.53
C ASP A 69 -0.93 2.25 28.20
N THR A 70 -2.21 2.28 28.53
CA THR A 70 -2.80 3.40 29.28
C THR A 70 -2.31 3.43 30.73
N ALA A 71 -1.82 2.30 31.26
CA ALA A 71 -1.23 2.24 32.60
C ALA A 71 0.18 2.86 32.66
N ASP A 72 0.88 2.97 31.52
CA ASP A 72 2.21 3.57 31.46
C ASP A 72 2.11 5.11 31.48
N THR A 73 2.28 5.68 32.67
CA THR A 73 2.07 7.11 32.93
C THR A 73 3.28 7.99 32.61
N ASN A 74 4.49 7.43 32.55
CA ASN A 74 5.72 8.16 32.27
C ASN A 74 6.50 7.59 31.07
N PHE A 75 7.34 8.42 30.46
CA PHE A 75 8.06 8.08 29.23
C PHE A 75 8.97 6.85 29.37
N PRO A 76 9.78 6.68 30.43
CA PRO A 76 10.57 5.47 30.62
C PRO A 76 9.73 4.19 30.72
N ALA A 77 8.58 4.23 31.40
CA ALA A 77 7.68 3.08 31.50
C ALA A 77 7.15 2.67 30.12
N ILE A 78 6.70 3.64 29.31
CA ILE A 78 6.22 3.42 27.95
C ILE A 78 7.30 2.76 27.08
N GLN A 79 8.54 3.25 27.15
CA GLN A 79 9.66 2.71 26.39
C GLN A 79 10.01 1.28 26.83
N ASN A 80 10.13 1.03 28.14
CA ASN A 80 10.47 -0.29 28.68
C ASN A 80 9.38 -1.33 28.39
N SER A 81 8.12 -0.97 28.57
CA SER A 81 6.94 -1.80 28.25
C SER A 81 6.95 -2.20 26.77
N THR A 82 7.17 -1.24 25.88
CA THR A 82 7.26 -1.49 24.42
C THR A 82 8.45 -2.37 24.07
N LYS A 83 9.62 -2.07 24.62
CA LYS A 83 10.85 -2.85 24.39
C LYS A 83 10.68 -4.30 24.82
N LYS A 84 10.11 -4.54 26.01
CA LYS A 84 9.87 -5.89 26.54
C LYS A 84 8.96 -6.71 25.64
N ILE A 85 7.89 -6.09 25.10
CA ILE A 85 7.03 -6.76 24.11
C ILE A 85 7.85 -7.10 22.87
N ALA A 86 8.57 -6.14 22.30
CA ALA A 86 9.35 -6.32 21.08
C ALA A 86 10.47 -7.37 21.19
N GLU A 87 11.17 -7.41 22.34
CA GLU A 87 12.19 -8.42 22.65
C GLU A 87 11.64 -9.85 22.61
N SER A 88 10.34 -10.05 22.85
CA SER A 88 9.73 -11.39 22.74
C SER A 88 9.51 -11.89 21.31
N PHE A 89 9.69 -11.03 20.30
CA PHE A 89 9.50 -11.36 18.89
C PHE A 89 10.78 -11.30 18.06
N ILE A 90 11.75 -10.47 18.43
CA ILE A 90 12.88 -10.14 17.55
C ILE A 90 13.70 -11.37 17.10
N ASP A 91 13.94 -12.35 17.98
CA ASP A 91 14.73 -13.53 17.63
C ASP A 91 14.05 -14.37 16.53
N GLU A 92 12.74 -14.54 16.64
CA GLU A 92 11.92 -15.28 15.68
C GLU A 92 11.76 -14.51 14.35
N LEU A 93 11.68 -13.17 14.41
CA LEU A 93 11.69 -12.32 13.23
C LEU A 93 13.04 -12.36 12.50
N ASN A 94 14.15 -12.31 13.25
CA ASN A 94 15.49 -12.44 12.70
C ASN A 94 15.67 -13.79 12.01
N GLN A 95 15.18 -14.87 12.62
CA GLN A 95 15.17 -16.19 11.98
C GLN A 95 14.29 -16.22 10.72
N THR A 96 13.10 -15.62 10.76
CA THR A 96 12.14 -15.63 9.65
C THR A 96 12.65 -14.85 8.44
N PHE A 97 13.32 -13.72 8.67
CA PHE A 97 13.82 -12.84 7.61
C PHE A 97 15.28 -13.09 7.22
N ASP A 98 15.95 -14.03 7.89
CA ASP A 98 17.39 -14.28 7.77
C ASP A 98 18.20 -12.99 7.98
N THR A 99 18.01 -12.39 9.15
CA THR A 99 18.62 -11.12 9.57
C THR A 99 19.23 -11.22 10.97
N ASN A 100 19.96 -10.19 11.40
CA ASN A 100 20.57 -10.10 12.72
C ASN A 100 20.32 -8.73 13.39
N ALA A 101 19.13 -8.17 13.18
CA ALA A 101 18.78 -6.84 13.63
C ALA A 101 18.87 -6.72 15.16
N LYS A 102 19.48 -5.62 15.62
CA LYS A 102 19.74 -5.34 17.04
C LYS A 102 18.96 -4.14 17.49
N PHE A 103 18.55 -4.14 18.75
CA PHE A 103 17.78 -3.04 19.32
C PHE A 103 18.55 -1.73 19.20
N HIS A 104 17.92 -0.73 18.61
CA HIS A 104 18.45 0.61 18.47
C HIS A 104 17.72 1.57 19.41
N SER A 105 16.39 1.70 19.27
CA SER A 105 15.63 2.68 20.04
C SER A 105 14.15 2.33 20.15
N THR A 106 13.45 3.07 21.02
CA THR A 106 11.99 3.15 21.04
C THR A 106 11.55 4.56 20.65
N PHE A 107 10.62 4.65 19.69
CA PHE A 107 10.14 5.89 19.12
C PHE A 107 8.62 6.03 19.33
N ILE A 108 8.17 7.16 19.88
CA ILE A 108 6.73 7.44 20.04
C ILE A 108 6.23 8.09 18.75
N GLN A 109 5.25 7.46 18.09
CA GLN A 109 4.62 8.04 16.92
C GLN A 109 3.65 9.14 17.36
N THR A 110 3.87 10.37 16.88
CA THR A 110 3.08 11.54 17.29
C THR A 110 2.04 11.99 16.25
N ASN A 111 2.17 11.60 14.97
CA ASN A 111 1.41 12.22 13.89
C ASN A 111 0.58 11.23 13.06
N ASP A 112 -0.66 11.65 12.78
CA ASP A 112 -1.75 10.91 12.15
C ASP A 112 -2.23 11.63 10.86
N ALA A 113 -1.40 12.53 10.32
CA ALA A 113 -1.80 13.46 9.26
C ALA A 113 -1.85 12.80 7.88
N MET A 114 -0.89 11.92 7.56
CA MET A 114 -0.84 11.23 6.26
C MET A 114 -1.75 10.00 6.18
N SER A 115 -1.99 9.28 7.28
CA SER A 115 -2.99 8.19 7.35
C SER A 115 -4.39 8.70 7.01
N LYS A 116 -4.73 9.92 7.47
CA LYS A 116 -5.98 10.61 7.14
C LYS A 116 -6.03 11.15 5.70
N ALA A 117 -4.92 11.65 5.15
CA ALA A 117 -4.88 12.19 3.79
C ALA A 117 -5.03 11.12 2.69
N LEU A 118 -4.66 9.87 2.98
CA LEU A 118 -4.72 8.78 2.00
C LEU A 118 -5.98 7.91 2.07
N ASP A 119 -6.89 8.13 3.04
CA ASP A 119 -8.08 7.28 3.27
C ASP A 119 -7.71 5.79 3.27
N THR A 120 -6.56 5.46 3.86
CA THR A 120 -6.18 4.06 4.06
C THR A 120 -7.06 3.52 5.16
N SER A 121 -8.02 2.67 4.82
CA SER A 121 -8.89 1.92 5.74
C SER A 121 -8.14 0.88 6.60
N GLY A 122 -6.84 1.09 6.85
CA GLY A 122 -5.99 0.29 7.74
C GLY A 122 -5.78 0.99 9.07
N SER A 123 -6.05 0.28 10.15
CA SER A 123 -6.09 0.64 11.57
C SER A 123 -4.77 1.14 12.19
N ILE A 124 -3.78 1.59 11.41
CA ILE A 124 -2.51 2.09 11.93
C ILE A 124 -2.60 3.61 12.04
N SER A 125 -3.46 4.07 12.95
CA SER A 125 -3.43 5.46 13.44
C SER A 125 -2.13 5.63 14.22
N GLY A 126 -1.28 6.58 13.80
CA GLY A 126 -0.02 6.89 14.48
C GLY A 126 -0.24 7.41 15.90
N LYS A 127 -1.46 7.87 16.22
CA LYS A 127 -1.81 8.33 17.56
C LYS A 127 -1.95 7.14 18.52
N GLY A 128 -1.00 7.03 19.46
CA GLY A 128 -1.01 6.01 20.50
C GLY A 128 -0.22 4.75 20.18
N THR A 129 0.65 4.78 19.17
CA THR A 129 1.57 3.67 18.84
C THR A 129 3.01 4.05 19.20
N ILE A 130 3.75 3.11 19.76
CA ILE A 130 5.18 3.21 20.04
C ILE A 130 5.90 2.14 19.22
N SER A 131 6.95 2.53 18.52
CA SER A 131 7.77 1.66 17.70
C SER A 131 9.01 1.24 18.47
N ALA A 132 9.25 -0.06 18.63
CA ALA A 132 10.57 -0.57 18.93
C ALA A 132 11.32 -0.79 17.60
N VAL A 133 12.50 -0.18 17.48
CA VAL A 133 13.30 -0.15 16.26
C VAL A 133 14.54 -0.98 16.47
N TYR A 134 14.74 -1.93 15.56
CA TYR A 134 15.93 -2.76 15.48
C TYR A 134 16.60 -2.47 14.15
N THR A 135 17.91 -2.28 14.16
CA THR A 135 18.68 -1.94 12.97
C THR A 135 19.65 -3.05 12.60
N MET A 136 19.97 -3.13 11.31
CA MET A 136 20.94 -4.04 10.73
C MET A 136 21.65 -3.32 9.56
N PRO A 137 22.81 -3.84 9.11
CA PRO A 137 23.52 -3.26 7.97
C PRO A 137 22.59 -3.04 6.78
N MET A 138 22.72 -1.90 6.11
CA MET A 138 21.90 -1.59 4.95
C MET A 138 22.08 -2.65 3.86
N GLU A 139 20.97 -3.16 3.36
CA GLU A 139 20.95 -4.03 2.18
C GLU A 139 20.49 -3.25 0.94
N ASP A 140 21.18 -3.47 -0.17
CA ASP A 140 20.74 -3.04 -1.49
C ASP A 140 19.31 -3.55 -1.79
N THR A 141 18.47 -2.71 -2.41
CA THR A 141 17.04 -3.02 -2.59
C THR A 141 16.80 -4.19 -3.52
N GLU A 142 17.57 -4.34 -4.60
CA GLU A 142 17.46 -5.50 -5.49
C GLU A 142 17.77 -6.78 -4.72
N SER A 143 18.91 -6.80 -4.05
CA SER A 143 19.38 -7.94 -3.25
C SER A 143 18.39 -8.31 -2.15
N MET A 144 17.90 -7.32 -1.39
CA MET A 144 16.95 -7.54 -0.30
C MET A 144 15.59 -8.00 -0.83
N TYR A 145 15.10 -7.43 -1.93
CA TYR A 145 13.82 -7.85 -2.53
C TYR A 145 13.91 -9.28 -3.06
N GLU A 146 15.00 -9.67 -3.71
CA GLU A 146 15.21 -11.05 -4.15
C GLU A 146 15.27 -12.03 -2.97
N LYS A 147 16.07 -11.73 -1.94
CA LYS A 147 16.19 -12.56 -0.73
C LYS A 147 14.83 -12.74 -0.04
N ILE A 148 14.19 -11.63 0.32
CA ILE A 148 12.94 -11.66 1.09
C ILE A 148 11.79 -12.23 0.27
N SER A 149 11.70 -11.93 -1.03
CA SER A 149 10.67 -12.57 -1.86
C SER A 149 10.92 -14.07 -2.03
N ALA A 150 12.17 -14.54 -2.10
CA ALA A 150 12.48 -15.96 -2.17
C ALA A 150 12.13 -16.72 -0.88
N LEU A 151 12.35 -16.09 0.27
CA LEU A 151 12.00 -16.64 1.59
C LEU A 151 10.48 -16.66 1.80
N LEU A 152 9.80 -15.54 1.53
CA LEU A 152 8.41 -15.34 1.91
C LEU A 152 7.42 -15.70 0.82
N LEU A 153 7.68 -15.52 -0.46
CA LEU A 153 6.70 -15.82 -1.50
C LEU A 153 6.78 -17.28 -1.96
N SER A 154 5.63 -17.93 -2.12
CA SER A 154 5.57 -19.24 -2.76
C SER A 154 6.22 -19.21 -4.16
N LYS A 155 6.88 -20.30 -4.53
CA LYS A 155 7.54 -20.43 -5.84
C LYS A 155 6.55 -20.19 -6.99
N THR A 156 5.33 -20.72 -6.88
CA THR A 156 4.26 -20.52 -7.86
C THR A 156 3.98 -19.03 -8.10
N ILE A 157 3.86 -18.21 -7.05
CA ILE A 157 3.61 -16.76 -7.20
C ILE A 157 4.79 -16.09 -7.92
N ARG A 158 6.03 -16.42 -7.54
CA ARG A 158 7.24 -15.83 -8.15
C ARG A 158 7.42 -16.21 -9.62
N GLU A 159 6.98 -17.39 -10.02
CA GLU A 159 7.09 -17.89 -11.40
C GLU A 159 5.88 -17.52 -12.27
N SER A 160 4.83 -16.93 -11.68
CA SER A 160 3.60 -16.54 -12.38
C SER A 160 3.62 -15.10 -12.91
N GLY A 161 4.78 -14.44 -12.87
CA GLY A 161 5.02 -13.11 -13.41
C GLY A 161 4.07 -12.00 -12.94
N GLY A 162 3.73 -11.09 -13.87
CA GLY A 162 2.81 -9.97 -13.63
C GLY A 162 3.42 -8.89 -12.73
N PHE A 163 2.70 -8.50 -11.67
CA PHE A 163 3.14 -7.44 -10.75
C PHE A 163 4.46 -7.81 -10.03
N TYR A 164 4.73 -9.09 -9.78
CA TYR A 164 5.99 -9.53 -9.17
C TYR A 164 7.19 -9.16 -10.05
N ASP A 165 7.13 -9.41 -11.35
CA ASP A 165 8.23 -9.10 -12.28
C ASP A 165 8.50 -7.60 -12.37
N ILE A 166 7.44 -6.79 -12.36
CA ILE A 166 7.56 -5.33 -12.37
C ILE A 166 8.23 -4.86 -11.08
N ALA A 167 7.83 -5.39 -9.92
CA ALA A 167 8.48 -5.07 -8.65
C ALA A 167 9.96 -5.49 -8.63
N LYS A 168 10.27 -6.69 -9.14
CA LYS A 168 11.65 -7.16 -9.28
C LYS A 168 12.49 -6.29 -10.23
N ASN A 169 11.91 -5.74 -11.28
CA ASN A 169 12.63 -4.82 -12.16
C ASN A 169 12.80 -3.44 -11.52
N LEU A 170 11.77 -2.94 -10.83
CA LEU A 170 11.82 -1.67 -10.12
C LEU A 170 12.81 -1.66 -8.95
N SER A 171 13.15 -2.82 -8.37
CA SER A 171 14.13 -2.90 -7.28
C SER A 171 15.54 -2.50 -7.68
N LYS A 172 15.81 -2.42 -8.99
CA LYS A 172 17.10 -1.99 -9.56
C LYS A 172 17.26 -0.47 -9.61
N GLU A 173 16.19 0.29 -9.35
CA GLU A 173 16.26 1.74 -9.37
C GLU A 173 16.94 2.26 -8.10
N GLU A 174 17.78 3.28 -8.23
CA GLU A 174 18.62 3.84 -7.13
C GLU A 174 17.81 4.26 -5.89
N LYS A 175 16.61 4.80 -6.10
CA LYS A 175 15.71 5.28 -5.03
C LYS A 175 14.59 4.29 -4.73
N SER A 176 14.80 3.03 -5.08
CA SER A 176 13.89 1.96 -4.72
C SER A 176 14.05 1.61 -3.25
N LYS A 177 12.95 1.20 -2.64
CA LYS A 177 12.89 0.71 -1.27
C LYS A 177 11.90 -0.43 -1.17
N MET A 178 12.27 -1.42 -0.37
CA MET A 178 11.43 -2.57 -0.06
C MET A 178 10.84 -2.42 1.35
N THR A 179 9.60 -2.87 1.50
CA THR A 179 8.93 -2.97 2.79
C THR A 179 8.15 -4.27 2.84
N PHE A 180 8.41 -5.11 3.83
CA PHE A 180 7.52 -6.20 4.21
C PHE A 180 6.78 -5.83 5.50
N SER A 181 5.50 -6.17 5.59
CA SER A 181 4.70 -5.88 6.79
C SER A 181 3.76 -7.02 7.17
N ILE A 182 3.58 -7.18 8.48
CA ILE A 182 2.61 -8.07 9.11
C ILE A 182 1.68 -7.19 9.95
N ILE A 183 0.41 -7.16 9.59
CA ILE A 183 -0.62 -6.40 10.30
C ILE A 183 -1.63 -7.39 10.88
N PRO A 184 -1.67 -7.59 12.21
CA PRO A 184 -2.67 -8.47 12.80
C PRO A 184 -4.08 -7.92 12.60
N LEU A 185 -4.99 -8.79 12.17
CA LEU A 185 -6.44 -8.55 12.15
C LEU A 185 -7.11 -9.59 13.07
N GLU A 186 -8.41 -9.43 13.33
CA GLU A 186 -9.16 -10.26 14.29
C GLU A 186 -8.94 -11.77 14.13
N LYS A 187 -8.91 -12.28 12.89
CA LYS A 187 -8.84 -13.72 12.60
C LYS A 187 -7.58 -14.18 11.89
N LYS A 188 -6.81 -13.25 11.33
CA LYS A 188 -5.67 -13.51 10.45
C LYS A 188 -4.82 -12.27 10.34
N SER A 189 -3.56 -12.43 9.98
CA SER A 189 -2.69 -11.28 9.67
C SER A 189 -2.76 -10.92 8.19
N LEU A 190 -2.72 -9.63 7.89
CA LEU A 190 -2.45 -9.11 6.55
C LEU A 190 -0.94 -9.03 6.35
N LEU A 191 -0.46 -9.72 5.33
CA LEU A 191 0.94 -9.77 4.93
C LEU A 191 1.10 -8.97 3.64
N GLN A 192 2.04 -8.03 3.61
CA GLN A 192 2.27 -7.19 2.43
C GLN A 192 3.75 -7.05 2.12
N LEU A 193 4.14 -7.43 0.90
CA LEU A 193 5.44 -7.14 0.32
C LEU A 193 5.27 -5.99 -0.68
N LYS A 194 5.82 -4.84 -0.34
CA LYS A 194 5.77 -3.61 -1.13
C LYS A 194 7.15 -3.27 -1.63
N LEU A 195 7.22 -2.86 -2.88
CA LEU A 195 8.36 -2.18 -3.45
C LEU A 195 7.93 -0.83 -4.00
N SER A 196 8.72 0.21 -3.75
CA SER A 196 8.41 1.55 -4.22
C SER A 196 9.65 2.29 -4.67
N VAL A 197 9.49 3.18 -5.63
CA VAL A 197 10.53 4.10 -6.12
C VAL A 197 9.99 5.51 -6.00
N ASP A 198 10.74 6.38 -5.35
CA ASP A 198 10.44 7.80 -5.29
C ASP A 198 11.18 8.53 -6.42
N TYR A 199 10.43 9.26 -7.23
CA TYR A 199 10.93 10.13 -8.31
C TYR A 199 10.84 11.59 -7.85
N PRO A 200 11.93 12.18 -7.32
CA PRO A 200 11.83 13.44 -6.62
C PRO A 200 11.59 14.62 -7.55
N ASN A 201 10.80 15.59 -7.08
CA ASN A 201 10.50 16.82 -7.82
C ASN A 201 9.85 16.60 -9.21
N ARG A 202 9.26 15.43 -9.45
CA ARG A 202 8.60 15.13 -10.73
C ARG A 202 7.13 15.50 -10.74
N ALA A 203 6.47 15.57 -9.58
CA ALA A 203 5.02 15.70 -9.50
C ALA A 203 4.48 16.94 -10.22
N SER A 204 5.12 18.10 -10.03
CA SER A 204 4.69 19.37 -10.61
C SER A 204 4.69 19.36 -12.15
N SER A 205 5.56 18.57 -12.77
CA SER A 205 5.64 18.43 -14.24
C SER A 205 4.61 17.46 -14.84
N VAL A 206 3.90 16.69 -14.00
CA VAL A 206 2.92 15.70 -14.48
C VAL A 206 1.59 16.37 -14.77
N ASN A 207 1.31 16.61 -16.05
CA ASN A 207 -0.01 17.02 -16.55
C ASN A 207 -0.70 15.88 -17.31
N GLU A 208 0.06 15.05 -18.03
CA GLU A 208 -0.41 13.78 -18.56
C GLU A 208 0.13 12.66 -17.66
N VAL A 209 -0.76 11.84 -17.12
CA VAL A 209 -0.43 10.72 -16.24
C VAL A 209 -0.20 9.48 -17.10
N SER A 210 1.02 8.95 -17.06
CA SER A 210 1.37 7.66 -17.67
C SER A 210 1.94 6.71 -16.62
N PRO A 211 1.11 5.90 -15.94
CA PRO A 211 1.56 5.11 -14.80
C PRO A 211 2.69 4.12 -15.11
N LEU A 212 2.67 3.52 -16.31
CA LEU A 212 3.67 2.51 -16.66
C LEU A 212 5.06 3.11 -16.95
N GLU A 213 5.15 4.42 -17.27
CA GLU A 213 6.43 5.11 -17.38
C GLU A 213 7.20 5.08 -16.04
N PHE A 214 6.48 5.34 -14.94
CA PHE A 214 7.04 5.31 -13.59
C PHE A 214 7.20 3.89 -13.04
N LEU A 215 6.50 2.91 -13.60
CA LEU A 215 6.69 1.49 -13.27
C LEU A 215 7.75 0.80 -14.15
N LYS A 216 8.37 1.54 -15.08
CA LYS A 216 9.37 1.01 -16.03
C LYS A 216 8.87 -0.21 -16.80
N ALA A 217 7.62 -0.14 -17.27
CA ALA A 217 6.94 -1.22 -17.98
C ALA A 217 6.26 -0.71 -19.25
N ASP A 218 6.13 -1.58 -20.25
CA ASP A 218 5.37 -1.30 -21.48
C ASP A 218 3.93 -1.79 -21.39
N GLU A 219 3.72 -2.85 -20.63
CA GLU A 219 2.41 -3.45 -20.37
C GLU A 219 2.32 -3.93 -18.92
N LEU A 220 1.09 -4.02 -18.42
CA LEU A 220 0.78 -4.56 -17.11
C LEU A 220 0.00 -5.87 -17.29
N LYS A 221 0.64 -6.99 -16.93
CA LYS A 221 0.04 -8.32 -17.00
C LYS A 221 -0.55 -8.74 -15.66
N ARG A 222 -1.67 -9.46 -15.73
CA ARG A 222 -2.13 -10.29 -14.62
C ARG A 222 -1.10 -11.37 -14.33
N SER A 223 -1.05 -11.78 -13.06
CA SER A 223 -0.27 -12.94 -12.69
C SER A 223 -1.01 -14.21 -13.12
N ASP A 224 -0.28 -15.15 -13.73
CA ASP A 224 -0.81 -16.46 -14.12
C ASP A 224 -1.25 -17.31 -12.91
N TYR A 225 -0.89 -16.90 -11.70
CA TYR A 225 -1.40 -17.46 -10.45
C TYR A 225 -2.93 -17.41 -10.38
N PHE A 226 -3.54 -16.42 -11.03
CA PHE A 226 -5.00 -16.25 -11.10
C PHE A 226 -5.61 -16.77 -12.40
N SER A 227 -4.88 -17.52 -13.23
CA SER A 227 -5.33 -17.96 -14.57
C SER A 227 -6.46 -18.99 -14.55
N THR A 228 -6.66 -19.71 -13.46
CA THR A 228 -7.65 -20.80 -13.34
C THR A 228 -9.07 -20.32 -13.04
N GLY A 229 -9.27 -19.01 -12.84
CA GLY A 229 -10.57 -18.45 -12.51
C GLY A 229 -10.66 -16.95 -12.76
N PHE A 230 -11.83 -16.38 -12.50
CA PHE A 230 -12.08 -14.96 -12.70
C PHE A 230 -11.88 -14.17 -11.39
N TYR A 231 -10.72 -13.52 -11.27
CA TYR A 231 -10.29 -12.80 -10.07
C TYR A 231 -10.02 -11.31 -10.35
N PRO A 232 -11.04 -10.52 -10.73
CA PRO A 232 -10.84 -9.17 -11.29
C PRO A 232 -10.27 -8.15 -10.30
N LEU A 233 -10.37 -8.42 -9.00
CA LEU A 233 -9.93 -7.54 -7.92
C LEU A 233 -8.54 -7.92 -7.39
N ASN A 234 -7.92 -8.95 -7.95
CA ASN A 234 -6.57 -9.41 -7.60
C ASN A 234 -5.49 -8.72 -8.46
N SER A 235 -5.89 -7.82 -9.36
CA SER A 235 -5.00 -7.00 -10.20
C SER A 235 -5.62 -5.63 -10.37
N ILE A 236 -5.17 -4.68 -9.55
CA ILE A 236 -5.68 -3.31 -9.51
C ILE A 236 -4.51 -2.35 -9.66
N LEU A 237 -4.62 -1.42 -10.61
CA LEU A 237 -3.75 -0.26 -10.67
C LEU A 237 -4.46 0.93 -10.04
N GLN A 238 -3.79 1.63 -9.13
CA GLN A 238 -4.30 2.84 -8.53
C GLN A 238 -3.36 4.01 -8.78
N VAL A 239 -3.94 5.15 -9.13
CA VAL A 239 -3.28 6.45 -9.15
C VAL A 239 -3.99 7.37 -8.16
N VAL A 240 -3.22 8.04 -7.30
CA VAL A 240 -3.70 9.12 -6.44
C VAL A 240 -2.94 10.37 -6.80
N VAL A 241 -3.65 11.48 -6.97
CA VAL A 241 -3.06 12.80 -7.19
C VAL A 241 -3.45 13.70 -6.03
N LEU A 242 -2.45 14.27 -5.38
CA LEU A 242 -2.60 15.32 -4.37
C LEU A 242 -2.12 16.63 -4.99
N SER A 243 -2.94 17.67 -4.89
CA SER A 243 -2.70 18.95 -5.53
C SER A 243 -3.07 20.09 -4.57
N PRO A 244 -2.27 21.17 -4.52
CA PRO A 244 -2.56 22.33 -3.67
C PRO A 244 -3.85 23.02 -4.12
N GLU A 245 -4.10 23.03 -5.43
CA GLU A 245 -5.31 23.55 -6.07
C GLU A 245 -6.17 22.44 -6.65
N SER A 246 -7.48 22.70 -6.80
CA SER A 246 -8.41 21.73 -7.37
C SER A 246 -8.02 21.39 -8.81
N THR A 247 -7.85 20.11 -9.11
CA THR A 247 -7.65 19.57 -10.46
C THR A 247 -8.82 18.67 -10.84
N ASN A 248 -8.94 18.32 -12.12
CA ASN A 248 -9.94 17.38 -12.63
C ASN A 248 -9.28 16.38 -13.57
N ILE A 249 -9.88 15.21 -13.71
CA ILE A 249 -9.50 14.24 -14.73
C ILE A 249 -10.08 14.66 -16.08
N SER A 250 -9.27 14.59 -17.14
CA SER A 250 -9.69 14.79 -18.53
C SER A 250 -8.92 13.84 -19.47
N ASP A 251 -9.30 13.83 -20.76
CA ASP A 251 -8.55 13.18 -21.85
C ASP A 251 -8.15 11.72 -21.55
N VAL A 252 -9.06 10.96 -20.95
CA VAL A 252 -8.84 9.54 -20.61
C VAL A 252 -8.77 8.75 -21.91
N ARG A 253 -7.61 8.17 -22.23
CA ARG A 253 -7.41 7.39 -23.45
C ARG A 253 -8.04 6.00 -23.37
N GLY A 254 -8.06 5.41 -22.18
CA GLY A 254 -8.71 4.13 -21.91
C GLY A 254 -10.23 4.24 -21.70
N SER A 255 -10.88 3.09 -21.53
CA SER A 255 -12.30 3.04 -21.18
C SER A 255 -12.55 3.53 -19.74
N ILE A 256 -13.72 4.14 -19.50
CA ILE A 256 -14.25 4.44 -18.17
C ILE A 256 -15.35 3.44 -17.86
N VAL A 257 -15.26 2.77 -16.70
CA VAL A 257 -16.26 1.78 -16.30
C VAL A 257 -17.49 2.49 -15.72
N PRO A 258 -18.71 2.17 -16.18
CA PRO A 258 -19.92 2.69 -15.56
C PRO A 258 -20.00 2.30 -14.07
N THR A 259 -20.29 3.28 -13.21
CA THR A 259 -20.35 3.08 -11.76
C THR A 259 -21.75 3.27 -11.19
N GLN A 260 -21.96 2.74 -9.99
CA GLN A 260 -23.09 2.98 -9.11
C GLN A 260 -22.56 3.43 -7.74
N ILE A 261 -23.34 4.22 -7.01
CA ILE A 261 -22.98 4.62 -5.64
C ILE A 261 -23.48 3.55 -4.68
N VAL A 262 -22.59 3.00 -3.86
CA VAL A 262 -22.94 2.12 -2.74
C VAL A 262 -22.20 2.60 -1.50
N ASP A 263 -22.94 2.83 -0.41
CA ASP A 263 -22.41 3.33 0.86
C ASP A 263 -21.54 4.61 0.71
N GLY A 264 -21.87 5.46 -0.27
CA GLY A 264 -21.18 6.72 -0.53
C GLY A 264 -19.99 6.65 -1.49
N GLU A 265 -19.62 5.47 -1.98
CA GLU A 265 -18.48 5.27 -2.90
C GLU A 265 -18.93 4.83 -4.30
N LYS A 266 -18.15 5.21 -5.33
CA LYS A 266 -18.36 4.74 -6.71
C LYS A 266 -17.81 3.32 -6.90
N ILE A 267 -18.71 2.40 -7.22
CA ILE A 267 -18.42 1.00 -7.51
C ILE A 267 -18.74 0.67 -8.97
N PRO A 268 -17.89 -0.07 -9.71
CA PRO A 268 -18.26 -0.61 -11.02
C PRO A 268 -19.61 -1.32 -11.02
N LYS A 269 -20.48 -1.03 -12.01
CA LYS A 269 -21.69 -1.84 -12.23
C LYS A 269 -21.33 -3.27 -12.67
N GLU A 270 -20.25 -3.41 -13.43
CA GLU A 270 -19.78 -4.68 -13.97
C GLU A 270 -18.25 -4.80 -13.82
N ILE A 271 -17.77 -5.67 -12.93
CA ILE A 271 -16.34 -5.97 -12.73
C ILE A 271 -15.68 -6.74 -13.88
N THR A 272 -16.45 -7.29 -14.82
CA THR A 272 -15.96 -7.95 -16.05
C THR A 272 -15.49 -6.96 -17.10
N LYS A 273 -15.95 -5.71 -17.03
CA LYS A 273 -15.49 -4.64 -17.92
C LYS A 273 -14.22 -4.00 -17.38
N GLN A 274 -13.25 -3.85 -18.27
CA GLN A 274 -12.01 -3.13 -17.99
C GLN A 274 -12.22 -1.62 -18.09
N GLY A 275 -11.41 -0.86 -17.35
CA GLY A 275 -11.34 0.59 -17.46
C GLY A 275 -11.11 1.30 -16.14
N TRP A 276 -11.07 2.63 -16.21
CA TRP A 276 -10.92 3.51 -15.08
C TRP A 276 -12.22 3.71 -14.30
N VAL A 277 -12.07 3.81 -12.98
CA VAL A 277 -13.04 4.34 -12.04
C VAL A 277 -12.38 5.51 -11.32
N PHE A 278 -12.94 6.70 -11.47
CA PHE A 278 -12.44 7.90 -10.82
C PHE A 278 -13.36 8.32 -9.68
N ASP A 279 -12.80 8.44 -8.47
CA ASP A 279 -13.57 8.82 -7.28
C ASP A 279 -12.69 9.48 -6.21
N PRO A 280 -12.80 10.81 -5.99
CA PRO A 280 -13.55 11.76 -6.80
C PRO A 280 -12.85 12.04 -8.15
N GLU A 281 -13.62 12.54 -9.12
CA GLU A 281 -13.14 12.93 -10.47
C GLU A 281 -12.48 14.32 -10.50
N GLN A 282 -12.70 15.13 -9.47
CA GLN A 282 -12.13 16.46 -9.33
C GLN A 282 -11.91 16.81 -7.85
N GLY A 283 -11.00 17.73 -7.57
CA GLY A 283 -10.71 18.24 -6.24
C GLY A 283 -9.21 18.40 -6.00
N LYS A 284 -8.83 18.71 -4.76
CA LYS A 284 -7.42 18.73 -4.33
C LYS A 284 -6.82 17.33 -4.21
N ARG A 285 -7.68 16.32 -4.05
CA ARG A 285 -7.33 14.90 -4.12
C ARG A 285 -8.22 14.26 -5.19
N VAL A 286 -7.61 13.66 -6.20
CA VAL A 286 -8.33 12.80 -7.17
C VAL A 286 -7.71 11.42 -7.17
N GLN A 287 -8.53 10.42 -7.46
CA GLN A 287 -8.10 9.03 -7.42
C GLN A 287 -8.70 8.27 -8.59
N GLY A 288 -7.84 7.55 -9.32
CA GLY A 288 -8.21 6.62 -10.38
C GLY A 288 -7.86 5.19 -9.97
N LYS A 289 -8.79 4.26 -10.16
CA LYS A 289 -8.57 2.82 -10.06
C LYS A 289 -8.84 2.21 -11.43
N TYR A 290 -7.85 1.55 -12.02
CA TYR A 290 -8.05 0.79 -13.24
C TYR A 290 -8.39 -0.67 -12.90
N ILE A 291 -9.52 -1.13 -13.41
CA ILE A 291 -9.98 -2.52 -13.29
C ILE A 291 -9.65 -3.23 -14.60
N PHE A 292 -9.08 -4.43 -14.49
CA PHE A 292 -8.66 -5.21 -15.66
C PHE A 292 -9.81 -5.90 -16.39
N GLY A 293 -10.98 -6.06 -15.76
CA GLY A 293 -12.09 -6.79 -16.36
C GLY A 293 -11.71 -8.25 -16.67
N GLU A 294 -12.00 -8.72 -17.86
CA GLU A 294 -11.58 -10.04 -18.36
C GLU A 294 -10.19 -10.02 -19.04
N LYS A 295 -9.59 -8.83 -19.26
CA LYS A 295 -8.28 -8.73 -19.90
C LYS A 295 -7.16 -9.33 -19.03
N GLN A 296 -6.20 -9.96 -19.69
CA GLN A 296 -5.00 -10.51 -19.06
C GLN A 296 -3.80 -9.56 -19.11
N SER A 297 -3.77 -8.63 -20.07
CA SER A 297 -2.75 -7.59 -20.17
C SER A 297 -3.38 -6.26 -20.58
N ILE A 298 -2.79 -5.16 -20.11
CA ILE A 298 -3.16 -3.79 -20.44
C ILE A 298 -1.90 -3.06 -20.90
N ASN A 299 -1.95 -2.39 -22.05
CA ASN A 299 -0.82 -1.62 -22.55
C ASN A 299 -0.75 -0.22 -21.91
N LYS A 300 0.39 0.45 -22.10
CA LYS A 300 0.65 1.81 -21.60
C LYS A 300 -0.40 2.83 -22.03
N ASP A 301 -0.81 2.83 -23.29
CA ASP A 301 -1.71 3.87 -23.85
C ASP A 301 -3.10 3.83 -23.22
N GLU A 302 -3.62 2.65 -22.89
CA GLU A 302 -4.92 2.48 -22.21
C GLU A 302 -4.96 3.08 -20.80
N LEU A 303 -3.79 3.34 -20.19
CA LEU A 303 -3.66 3.84 -18.82
C LEU A 303 -3.40 5.35 -18.76
N ILE A 304 -3.37 6.04 -19.89
CA ILE A 304 -3.08 7.47 -19.96
C ILE A 304 -4.35 8.31 -19.75
N PHE A 305 -4.22 9.36 -18.94
CA PHE A 305 -5.22 10.41 -18.77
C PHE A 305 -4.53 11.73 -18.40
N SER A 306 -5.24 12.86 -18.55
CA SER A 306 -4.74 14.19 -18.24
C SER A 306 -5.29 14.75 -16.92
N LEU A 307 -4.55 15.71 -16.37
CA LEU A 307 -4.91 16.51 -15.20
C LEU A 307 -5.15 17.96 -15.62
N GLY A 308 -6.37 18.44 -15.39
CA GLY A 308 -6.80 19.76 -15.83
C GLY A 308 -7.26 19.77 -17.29
N GLY A 309 -8.37 20.45 -17.57
CA GLY A 309 -8.93 20.55 -18.92
C GLY A 309 -10.35 21.12 -18.93
N SER A 310 -10.85 21.54 -20.10
CA SER A 310 -12.20 22.10 -20.28
C SER A 310 -13.32 21.05 -20.31
N GLU A 311 -12.99 19.81 -20.69
CA GLU A 311 -13.92 18.67 -20.72
C GLU A 311 -13.79 17.87 -19.42
N SER A 312 -14.42 18.39 -18.35
CA SER A 312 -14.51 17.69 -17.06
C SER A 312 -15.54 16.55 -17.13
N LEU A 313 -15.22 15.40 -16.55
CA LEU A 313 -16.13 14.25 -16.40
C LEU A 313 -17.29 14.52 -15.40
N ALA A 314 -17.20 15.56 -14.56
CA ALA A 314 -18.20 15.89 -13.54
C ALA A 314 -18.48 17.42 -13.42
N PRO A 315 -19.67 17.82 -12.91
CA PRO A 315 -20.00 19.22 -12.62
C PRO A 315 -19.18 19.77 -11.44
N LYS A 316 -18.89 21.08 -11.48
CA LYS A 316 -18.01 21.81 -10.56
C LYS A 316 -18.50 21.82 -9.09
N LYS A 317 -17.52 21.62 -8.18
CA LYS A 317 -17.46 21.86 -6.72
C LYS A 317 -17.61 20.63 -5.82
N ILE A 318 -16.48 20.19 -5.24
CA ILE A 318 -16.35 19.84 -3.81
C ILE A 318 -14.93 20.24 -3.37
N GLU A 319 -14.82 21.21 -2.46
CA GLU A 319 -13.55 21.56 -1.81
C GLU A 319 -13.39 20.74 -0.52
N THR A 320 -12.29 20.01 -0.39
CA THR A 320 -11.85 19.41 0.87
C THR A 320 -10.47 19.96 1.21
N TYR A 321 -10.33 20.44 2.45
CA TYR A 321 -9.12 21.05 3.01
C TYR A 321 -8.35 19.99 3.82
N PHE A 322 -7.03 19.94 3.67
CA PHE A 322 -6.15 19.16 4.54
C PHE A 322 -4.96 20.03 4.97
N ASP A 323 -4.59 19.90 6.24
CA ASP A 323 -3.56 20.67 6.94
C ASP A 323 -2.22 19.93 6.94
N GLU A 324 -1.13 20.66 6.76
CA GLU A 324 0.21 20.13 6.52
C GLU A 324 0.96 19.88 7.84
N SER A 325 1.49 18.66 8.03
CA SER A 325 2.83 18.45 8.61
C SER A 325 3.25 16.97 8.68
N THR A 326 4.56 16.77 8.45
CA THR A 326 5.47 15.81 9.13
C THR A 326 5.81 14.46 8.46
N ILE A 327 7.14 14.26 8.37
CA ILE A 327 8.00 13.06 8.53
C ILE A 327 7.52 11.74 7.93
N ILE A 328 8.46 11.11 7.22
CA ILE A 328 8.44 9.77 6.64
C ILE A 328 7.66 8.77 7.52
N VAL A 329 6.41 8.53 7.13
CA VAL A 329 5.59 7.41 7.58
C VAL A 329 5.73 6.31 6.54
N ILE A 330 6.03 5.08 6.98
CA ILE A 330 5.90 3.90 6.11
C ILE A 330 4.39 3.70 5.90
N ILE A 331 3.87 4.31 4.83
CA ILE A 331 2.45 4.18 4.47
C ILE A 331 2.25 2.74 3.97
N ILE A 332 1.71 1.90 4.85
CA ILE A 332 1.24 0.56 4.52
C ILE A 332 -0.16 0.72 3.90
N THR A 333 -0.21 0.72 2.57
CA THR A 333 -1.45 0.88 1.82
C THR A 333 -2.24 -0.43 1.78
N VAL A 334 -3.32 -0.55 2.57
CA VAL A 334 -4.26 -1.70 2.58
C VAL A 334 -5.28 -1.59 1.42
N VAL A 335 -4.80 -1.28 0.22
CA VAL A 335 -5.68 -0.87 -0.89
C VAL A 335 -6.51 -2.02 -1.41
N ALA A 336 -5.90 -3.16 -1.73
CA ALA A 336 -6.61 -4.16 -2.54
C ALA A 336 -7.45 -5.17 -1.73
N ILE A 337 -7.19 -5.40 -0.43
CA ILE A 337 -8.08 -6.22 0.41
C ILE A 337 -9.33 -5.43 0.78
N ALA A 338 -9.17 -4.15 1.14
CA ALA A 338 -10.29 -3.27 1.37
C ALA A 338 -11.14 -3.14 0.10
N ALA A 339 -10.52 -2.89 -1.07
CA ALA A 339 -11.24 -2.84 -2.34
C ALA A 339 -11.96 -4.17 -2.67
N ALA A 340 -11.30 -5.33 -2.47
CA ALA A 340 -11.93 -6.63 -2.73
C ALA A 340 -13.13 -6.90 -1.82
N ILE A 341 -12.96 -6.73 -0.50
CA ILE A 341 -14.05 -6.93 0.48
C ILE A 341 -15.18 -5.92 0.23
N PHE A 342 -14.85 -4.67 -0.09
CA PHE A 342 -15.81 -3.60 -0.29
C PHE A 342 -16.60 -3.78 -1.59
N TYR A 343 -15.95 -4.02 -2.72
CA TYR A 343 -16.63 -4.30 -3.98
C TYR A 343 -17.52 -5.54 -3.85
N LEU A 344 -17.06 -6.62 -3.20
CA LEU A 344 -17.88 -7.81 -2.95
C LEU A 344 -19.10 -7.52 -2.05
N LYS A 345 -18.97 -6.63 -1.04
CA LYS A 345 -20.12 -6.19 -0.24
C LYS A 345 -21.14 -5.39 -1.07
N GLY A 346 -20.66 -4.53 -1.97
CA GLY A 346 -21.52 -3.77 -2.88
C GLY A 346 -22.32 -4.67 -3.83
N TYR A 347 -21.70 -5.71 -4.38
CA TYR A 347 -22.39 -6.71 -5.20
C TYR A 347 -23.43 -7.51 -4.41
N LYS A 348 -23.12 -7.96 -3.19
CA LYS A 348 -24.08 -8.70 -2.35
C LYS A 348 -25.36 -7.92 -2.04
N LYS A 349 -25.25 -6.61 -1.73
CA LYS A 349 -26.43 -5.76 -1.51
C LYS A 349 -27.31 -5.60 -2.76
N THR A 350 -26.74 -5.75 -3.95
CA THR A 350 -27.47 -5.59 -5.21
C THR A 350 -28.27 -6.86 -5.60
N ASP A 351 -27.89 -8.03 -5.05
CA ASP A 351 -28.60 -9.29 -5.29
C ASP A 351 -29.76 -9.53 -4.30
N GLU A 352 -29.74 -8.94 -3.10
CA GLU A 352 -30.84 -9.08 -2.14
C GLU A 352 -32.14 -8.38 -2.60
N THR A 353 -32.08 -7.48 -3.59
CA THR A 353 -33.27 -6.87 -4.21
C THR A 353 -33.95 -7.74 -5.28
N LYS A 354 -33.47 -8.96 -5.54
CA LYS A 354 -34.11 -9.93 -6.46
C LYS A 354 -34.79 -11.13 -5.79
N LEU A 355 -34.95 -11.14 -4.47
CA LEU A 355 -35.60 -12.23 -3.72
C LEU A 355 -37.01 -11.90 -3.17
N TYR A 356 -37.61 -10.79 -3.60
CA TYR A 356 -39.05 -10.55 -3.47
C TYR A 356 -39.63 -10.08 -4.80
N LYS A 357 -39.88 -11.03 -5.69
CA LYS A 357 -41.01 -11.00 -6.61
C LYS A 357 -41.43 -12.42 -6.98
#